data_AF-A0A953GBE3-F1
#
_entry.id   AF-A0A953GBE3-F1
#
_cell.length_a   1.000
_cell.length_b   1.000
_cell.length_c   1.000
_cell.angle_alpha   90.00
_cell.angle_beta   90.00
_cell.angle_gamma   90.00
#
_symmetry.space_group_name_H-M   'P 1'
#
loop_
_entity.id
_entity.type
_entity.pdbx_description
1 polymer ?
#
loop_
_entity_poly.entity_id
_entity_poly.type
_entity_poly.pdbx_seq_one_letter_code
_entity_poly.pdbx_strand_id
1 'polypeptide(L)'
;MRKRLVFILCLGPFLMTAQNVQDTGIVFKPVYTKKEYKKESHDLKAYDKVVKEFRKSNAGSNIDLKNASLETLRETMKKEYDELNSRITVRAKKFNPSSSKTATDTTSQSDLPKAYNPTIKNQIPRVDKNALLEGKSETSILLLYSRILNRENKVIRQLANMDVITEATPISSYEEILRNAGEFRKYMKEELSLLAKEKGKKEE
;
A
#
# COMPACT_ATOMS: atom_id res chain seq x y z
N MET A 1 -15.01 -49.85 3.85
CA MET A 1 -14.85 -48.85 4.93
C MET A 1 -14.77 -47.45 4.34
N ARG A 2 -15.22 -46.45 5.10
CA ARG A 2 -15.67 -45.14 4.64
C ARG A 2 -14.58 -44.25 4.00
N LYS A 3 -15.01 -43.63 2.90
CA LYS A 3 -14.50 -42.43 2.22
C LYS A 3 -13.88 -41.39 3.17
N ARG A 4 -12.73 -40.83 2.79
CA ARG A 4 -12.38 -39.44 3.06
C ARG A 4 -11.81 -38.80 1.78
N LEU A 5 -12.72 -38.15 1.04
CA LEU A 5 -12.37 -37.11 0.09
C LEU A 5 -11.73 -35.97 0.90
N VAL A 6 -10.48 -35.63 0.59
CA VAL A 6 -9.90 -34.35 0.98
C VAL A 6 -10.23 -33.36 -0.13
N PHE A 7 -11.16 -32.45 0.16
CA PHE A 7 -11.40 -31.26 -0.64
C PHE A 7 -10.16 -30.37 -0.55
N ILE A 8 -9.30 -30.42 -1.57
CA ILE A 8 -8.34 -29.35 -1.80
C ILE A 8 -9.13 -28.22 -2.45
N LEU A 9 -9.43 -27.19 -1.66
CA LEU A 9 -9.91 -25.90 -2.12
C LEU A 9 -8.84 -25.31 -3.05
N CYS A 10 -8.99 -25.55 -4.35
CA CYS A 10 -8.38 -24.74 -5.39
C CYS A 10 -8.95 -23.33 -5.26
N LEU A 11 -8.28 -22.48 -4.46
CA LEU A 11 -8.35 -21.03 -4.60
C LEU A 11 -7.81 -20.69 -5.99
N GLY A 12 -8.71 -20.70 -6.96
CA GLY A 12 -8.41 -20.35 -8.34
C GLY A 12 -7.79 -18.95 -8.43
N PRO A 13 -7.00 -18.70 -9.49
CA PRO A 13 -6.39 -17.40 -9.73
C PRO A 13 -7.52 -16.42 -10.00
N PHE A 14 -7.85 -15.59 -9.01
CA PHE A 14 -8.77 -14.49 -9.23
C PHE A 14 -8.05 -13.45 -10.09
N LEU A 15 -8.20 -13.63 -11.40
CA LEU A 15 -8.27 -12.60 -12.43
C LEU A 15 -7.32 -11.42 -12.23
N MET A 16 -6.08 -11.63 -12.64
CA MET A 16 -5.26 -10.58 -13.25
C MET A 16 -5.91 -10.17 -14.58
N THR A 17 -7.08 -9.53 -14.53
CA THR A 17 -7.54 -8.70 -15.64
C THR A 17 -6.87 -7.35 -15.47
N ALA A 18 -5.86 -7.10 -16.30
CA ALA A 18 -5.43 -5.77 -16.67
C ALA A 18 -6.66 -5.02 -17.23
N GLN A 19 -7.44 -4.38 -16.36
CA GLN A 19 -8.37 -3.36 -16.79
C GLN A 19 -7.54 -2.15 -17.17
N ASN A 20 -7.51 -1.88 -18.48
CA ASN A 20 -7.29 -0.55 -19.03
C ASN A 20 -8.05 0.46 -18.15
N VAL A 21 -7.28 1.24 -17.40
CA VAL A 21 -7.76 2.37 -16.60
C VAL A 21 -8.08 3.49 -17.59
N GLN A 22 -9.17 3.36 -18.36
CA GLN A 22 -9.75 4.43 -19.17
C GLN A 22 -10.97 4.98 -18.42
N ASP A 23 -10.92 6.29 -18.14
CA ASP A 23 -11.90 7.11 -17.41
C ASP A 23 -12.35 6.59 -16.05
N THR A 24 -11.39 6.47 -15.13
CA THR A 24 -11.74 6.34 -13.72
C THR A 24 -12.27 7.68 -13.23
N GLY A 25 -13.57 7.77 -12.95
CA GLY A 25 -14.19 8.88 -12.22
C GLY A 25 -13.70 8.99 -10.76
N ILE A 26 -12.39 8.85 -10.52
CA ILE A 26 -11.73 9.04 -9.23
C ILE A 26 -11.66 10.54 -8.98
N VAL A 27 -12.30 10.95 -7.90
CA VAL A 27 -12.19 12.29 -7.34
C VAL A 27 -11.18 12.23 -6.20
N PHE A 28 -10.03 12.87 -6.39
CA PHE A 28 -9.04 13.03 -5.32
C PHE A 28 -9.51 14.09 -4.33
N LYS A 29 -9.53 13.72 -3.05
CA LYS A 29 -9.84 14.65 -1.95
C LYS A 29 -8.55 15.02 -1.22
N PRO A 30 -8.49 16.21 -0.61
CA PRO A 30 -7.36 16.59 0.21
C PRO A 30 -7.35 15.75 1.49
N VAL A 31 -6.44 14.78 1.58
CA VAL A 31 -6.26 13.90 2.75
C VAL A 31 -4.92 14.16 3.42
N TYR A 32 -3.89 14.49 2.64
CA TYR A 32 -2.55 14.71 3.16
C TYR A 32 -2.23 16.19 3.31
N THR A 33 -1.49 16.50 4.36
CA THR A 33 -0.97 17.83 4.62
C THR A 33 0.26 18.13 3.76
N LYS A 34 0.58 19.41 3.61
CA LYS A 34 1.85 19.84 3.00
C LYS A 34 3.08 19.32 3.77
N LYS A 35 2.95 19.05 5.07
CA LYS A 35 4.01 18.49 5.92
C LYS A 35 4.31 17.05 5.52
N GLU A 36 3.29 16.22 5.38
CA GLU A 36 3.44 14.82 4.96
C GLU A 36 4.05 14.72 3.56
N TYR A 37 3.54 15.49 2.59
CA TYR A 37 4.16 15.54 1.26
C TYR A 37 5.64 15.95 1.28
N LYS A 38 6.00 16.95 2.11
CA LYS A 38 7.39 17.40 2.24
C LYS A 38 8.27 16.33 2.90
N LYS A 39 7.74 15.59 3.87
CA LYS A 39 8.42 14.47 4.51
C LYS A 39 8.77 13.41 3.47
N GLU A 40 7.79 12.90 2.72
CA GLU A 40 8.04 11.88 1.68
C GLU A 40 9.01 12.38 0.59
N SER A 41 8.95 13.67 0.24
CA SER A 41 9.92 14.26 -0.68
C SER A 41 11.34 14.30 -0.11
N HIS A 42 11.49 14.49 1.20
CA HIS A 42 12.77 14.43 1.88
C HIS A 42 13.27 12.98 1.99
N ASP A 43 12.39 12.04 2.27
CA ASP A 43 12.74 10.62 2.39
C ASP A 43 13.22 10.04 1.04
N LEU A 44 12.58 10.42 -0.07
CA LEU A 44 13.11 10.12 -1.41
C LEU A 44 14.53 10.66 -1.64
N LYS A 45 14.85 11.85 -1.13
CA LYS A 45 16.21 12.41 -1.22
C LYS A 45 17.19 11.68 -0.31
N ALA A 46 16.77 11.27 0.88
CA ALA A 46 17.58 10.46 1.78
C ALA A 46 17.90 9.10 1.15
N TYR A 47 16.89 8.45 0.57
CA TYR A 47 17.05 7.23 -0.20
C TYR A 47 18.04 7.40 -1.37
N ASP A 48 17.93 8.50 -2.13
CA ASP A 48 18.88 8.82 -3.21
C ASP A 48 20.34 8.95 -2.71
N LYS A 49 20.56 9.35 -1.44
CA LYS A 49 21.90 9.35 -0.83
C LYS A 49 22.38 7.95 -0.50
N VAL A 50 21.52 7.12 0.10
CA VAL A 50 21.84 5.72 0.45
C VAL A 50 22.22 4.92 -0.81
N VAL A 51 21.50 5.08 -1.92
CA VAL A 51 21.84 4.44 -3.20
C VAL A 51 23.21 4.88 -3.72
N LYS A 52 23.55 6.18 -3.57
CA LYS A 52 24.87 6.69 -3.96
C LYS A 52 25.99 6.16 -3.07
N GLU A 53 25.73 6.02 -1.77
CA GLU A 53 26.68 5.44 -0.82
C GLU A 53 26.95 3.97 -1.14
N PHE A 54 25.93 3.17 -1.42
CA PHE A 54 26.09 1.79 -1.89
C PHE A 54 26.87 1.71 -3.21
N ARG A 55 26.62 2.61 -4.16
CA ARG A 55 27.42 2.66 -5.40
C ARG A 55 28.89 2.97 -5.13
N LYS A 56 29.18 3.88 -4.19
CA LYS A 56 30.56 4.24 -3.81
C LYS A 56 31.28 3.11 -3.09
N SER A 57 30.62 2.46 -2.12
CA SER A 57 31.20 1.32 -1.39
C SER A 57 31.50 0.17 -2.34
N ASN A 58 30.61 -0.10 -3.31
CA ASN A 58 30.83 -1.16 -4.28
C ASN A 58 32.05 -0.94 -5.18
N ALA A 59 32.38 0.33 -5.50
CA ALA A 59 33.57 0.65 -6.28
C ALA A 59 34.89 0.40 -5.51
N GLY A 60 34.83 0.26 -4.18
CA GLY A 60 35.98 -0.09 -3.35
C GLY A 60 36.22 -1.60 -3.24
N SER A 61 37.30 -1.97 -2.58
CA SER A 61 37.67 -3.36 -2.28
C SER A 61 37.24 -3.84 -0.89
N ASN A 62 36.83 -2.94 0.01
CA ASN A 62 36.47 -3.29 1.39
C ASN A 62 35.07 -3.95 1.45
N ILE A 63 35.05 -5.26 1.73
CA ILE A 63 33.83 -6.08 1.77
C ILE A 63 32.91 -5.69 2.93
N ASP A 64 33.46 -5.39 4.11
CA ASP A 64 32.68 -4.98 5.28
C ASP A 64 31.90 -3.70 4.98
N LEU A 65 32.55 -2.74 4.30
CA LEU A 65 31.90 -1.50 3.87
C LEU A 65 30.79 -1.75 2.85
N LYS A 66 30.98 -2.71 1.93
CA LYS A 66 29.94 -3.11 0.97
C LYS A 66 28.74 -3.69 1.69
N ASN A 67 28.95 -4.64 2.60
CA ASN A 67 27.88 -5.27 3.37
C ASN A 67 27.15 -4.25 4.27
N ALA A 68 27.88 -3.38 4.97
CA ALA A 68 27.28 -2.33 5.77
C ALA A 68 26.39 -1.40 4.94
N SER A 69 26.86 -0.98 3.77
CA SER A 69 26.06 -0.13 2.87
C SER A 69 24.86 -0.85 2.23
N LEU A 70 24.97 -2.17 2.00
CA LEU A 70 23.86 -3.00 1.53
C LEU A 70 22.78 -3.11 2.60
N GLU A 71 23.18 -3.30 3.86
CA GLU A 71 22.24 -3.37 4.98
C GLU A 71 21.51 -2.04 5.17
N THR A 72 22.21 -0.91 5.16
CA THR A 72 21.57 0.42 5.20
C THR A 72 20.57 0.61 4.06
N LEU A 73 20.87 0.12 2.86
CA LEU A 73 19.96 0.16 1.73
C LEU A 73 18.68 -0.67 1.99
N ARG A 74 18.83 -1.88 2.51
CA ARG A 74 17.71 -2.78 2.86
C ARG A 74 16.83 -2.19 3.95
N GLU A 75 17.44 -1.72 5.04
CA GLU A 75 16.73 -1.11 6.16
C GLU A 75 15.93 0.11 5.71
N THR A 76 16.53 0.96 4.87
CA THR A 76 15.85 2.14 4.33
C THR A 76 14.66 1.73 3.47
N MET A 77 14.81 0.77 2.55
CA MET A 77 13.67 0.28 1.74
C MET A 77 12.56 -0.31 2.62
N LYS A 78 12.94 -1.09 3.64
CA LYS A 78 11.98 -1.71 4.55
C LYS A 78 11.19 -0.66 5.34
N LYS A 79 11.87 0.38 5.80
CA LYS A 79 11.27 1.51 6.50
C LYS A 79 10.25 2.23 5.62
N GLU A 80 10.62 2.62 4.40
CA GLU A 80 9.70 3.31 3.47
C GLU A 80 8.47 2.44 3.16
N TYR A 81 8.68 1.15 2.90
CA TYR A 81 7.60 0.19 2.70
C TYR A 81 6.65 0.11 3.91
N ASP A 82 7.19 0.05 5.13
CA ASP A 82 6.38 -0.04 6.34
C ASP A 82 5.59 1.25 6.60
N GLU A 83 6.17 2.41 6.28
CA GLU A 83 5.49 3.70 6.40
C GLU A 83 4.33 3.84 5.40
N LEU A 84 4.51 3.41 4.14
CA LEU A 84 3.42 3.34 3.17
C LEU A 84 2.34 2.33 3.62
N ASN A 85 2.73 1.14 4.06
CA ASN A 85 1.79 0.12 4.54
C ASN A 85 0.96 0.63 5.74
N SER A 86 1.60 1.32 6.68
CA SER A 86 0.94 1.93 7.83
C SER A 86 -0.09 2.97 7.38
N ARG A 87 0.27 3.86 6.44
CA ARG A 87 -0.65 4.86 5.88
C ARG A 87 -1.86 4.23 5.21
N ILE A 88 -1.66 3.21 4.37
CA ILE A 88 -2.74 2.47 3.71
C ILE A 88 -3.64 1.81 4.76
N THR A 89 -3.06 1.15 5.75
CA THR A 89 -3.80 0.42 6.79
C THR A 89 -4.66 1.35 7.64
N VAL A 90 -4.10 2.47 8.10
CA VAL A 90 -4.83 3.47 8.89
C VAL A 90 -5.98 4.05 8.07
N ARG A 91 -5.74 4.36 6.79
CA ARG A 91 -6.74 4.92 5.89
C ARG A 91 -7.88 3.94 5.58
N ALA A 92 -7.54 2.69 5.29
CA ALA A 92 -8.51 1.62 5.07
C ALA A 92 -9.43 1.39 6.29
N LYS A 93 -8.87 1.42 7.51
CA LYS A 93 -9.66 1.29 8.76
C LYS A 93 -10.61 2.47 9.00
N LYS A 94 -10.21 3.69 8.63
CA LYS A 94 -11.08 4.87 8.73
C LYS A 94 -12.25 4.80 7.76
N PHE A 95 -12.01 4.27 6.55
CA PHE A 95 -13.02 4.20 5.51
C PHE A 95 -13.99 3.01 5.70
N ASN A 96 -13.47 1.86 6.13
CA ASN A 96 -14.26 0.69 6.51
C ASN A 96 -14.07 0.40 8.01
N PRO A 97 -14.65 1.22 8.92
CA PRO A 97 -14.66 0.86 10.32
C PRO A 97 -15.40 -0.47 10.45
N SER A 98 -14.73 -1.51 10.94
CA SER A 98 -15.38 -2.79 11.23
C SER A 98 -16.67 -2.50 12.00
N SER A 99 -17.80 -2.87 11.42
CA SER A 99 -19.14 -2.62 11.94
C SER A 99 -19.35 -3.33 13.28
N SER A 100 -18.79 -2.79 14.37
CA SER A 100 -19.08 -3.25 15.74
C SER A 100 -20.04 -2.32 16.48
N LYS A 101 -20.47 -1.23 15.84
CA LYS A 101 -21.63 -0.46 16.30
C LYS A 101 -22.83 -0.89 15.46
N THR A 102 -23.42 -2.01 15.88
CA THR A 102 -24.81 -2.36 15.58
C THR A 102 -25.67 -1.10 15.63
N ALA A 103 -26.34 -0.79 14.53
CA ALA A 103 -27.41 0.21 14.52
C ALA A 103 -28.47 -0.24 15.54
N THR A 104 -28.49 0.40 16.70
CA THR A 104 -29.64 0.32 17.62
C THR A 104 -30.71 1.26 17.07
N ASP A 105 -31.78 0.68 16.55
CA ASP A 105 -33.02 1.41 16.25
C ASP A 105 -33.48 2.12 17.53
N THR A 106 -33.56 3.45 17.49
CA THR A 106 -33.97 4.30 18.61
C THR A 106 -35.48 4.54 18.67
N THR A 107 -36.29 3.78 17.93
CA THR A 107 -37.75 3.94 17.94
C THR A 107 -38.37 3.14 19.09
N SER A 108 -39.01 3.85 20.03
CA SER A 108 -39.80 3.25 21.11
C SER A 108 -40.88 2.33 20.54
N GLN A 109 -40.93 1.08 21.02
CA GLN A 109 -41.83 0.03 20.52
C GLN A 109 -43.33 0.36 20.63
N SER A 110 -43.70 1.39 21.40
CA SER A 110 -45.09 1.80 21.67
C SER A 110 -45.76 2.52 20.50
N ASP A 111 -45.01 3.11 19.59
CA ASP A 111 -45.54 3.99 18.54
C ASP A 111 -45.65 3.32 17.17
N LEU A 112 -45.39 2.01 17.10
CA LEU A 112 -45.36 1.25 15.86
C LEU A 112 -46.71 0.54 15.61
N PRO A 113 -47.26 0.57 14.38
CA PRO A 113 -48.49 -0.13 14.03
C PRO A 113 -48.42 -1.62 14.37
N LYS A 114 -49.53 -2.26 14.76
CA LYS A 114 -49.59 -3.71 15.09
C LYS A 114 -49.08 -4.66 13.99
N ALA A 115 -49.02 -4.20 12.73
CA ALA A 115 -48.49 -4.95 11.59
C ALA A 115 -47.02 -4.61 11.26
N TYR A 116 -46.37 -3.72 12.01
CA TYR A 116 -44.95 -3.47 11.89
C TYR A 116 -44.19 -4.72 12.31
N ASN A 117 -43.42 -5.27 11.39
CA ASN A 117 -42.56 -6.41 11.66
C ASN A 117 -41.15 -5.87 12.00
N PRO A 118 -40.78 -5.70 13.28
CA PRO A 118 -39.45 -5.25 13.67
C PRO A 118 -38.36 -6.26 13.26
N THR A 119 -38.76 -7.47 12.85
CA THR A 119 -37.89 -8.54 12.38
C THR A 119 -37.50 -8.46 10.90
N ILE A 120 -37.88 -7.41 10.15
CA ILE A 120 -37.19 -7.09 8.88
C ILE A 120 -35.78 -6.54 9.21
N LYS A 121 -34.96 -7.39 9.82
CA LYS A 121 -33.50 -7.35 9.67
C LYS A 121 -33.26 -7.35 8.17
N ASN A 122 -32.53 -6.36 7.65
CA ASN A 122 -32.22 -6.16 6.23
C ASN A 122 -33.15 -5.20 5.46
N GLN A 123 -33.62 -4.11 6.06
CA GLN A 123 -33.72 -2.91 5.22
C GLN A 123 -32.30 -2.62 4.73
N ILE A 124 -32.04 -2.81 3.44
CA ILE A 124 -30.78 -2.38 2.82
C ILE A 124 -30.67 -0.90 3.19
N PRO A 125 -29.67 -0.49 3.99
CA PRO A 125 -29.53 0.90 4.36
C PRO A 125 -29.55 1.71 3.07
N ARG A 126 -30.41 2.72 2.99
CA ARG A 126 -30.49 3.57 1.81
C ARG A 126 -29.19 4.39 1.79
N VAL A 127 -28.15 3.82 1.18
CA VAL A 127 -26.85 4.48 1.06
C VAL A 127 -27.03 5.64 0.09
N ASP A 128 -26.69 6.84 0.55
CA ASP A 128 -26.69 8.02 -0.31
C ASP A 128 -25.79 7.79 -1.54
N LYS A 129 -26.26 8.21 -2.72
CA LYS A 129 -25.52 8.00 -3.97
C LYS A 129 -24.15 8.67 -3.92
N ASN A 130 -24.05 9.83 -3.28
CA ASN A 130 -22.76 10.53 -3.14
C ASN A 130 -21.83 9.76 -2.21
N ALA A 131 -22.30 9.27 -1.06
CA ALA A 131 -21.52 8.41 -0.18
C ALA A 131 -21.00 7.15 -0.90
N LEU A 132 -21.81 6.55 -1.78
CA LEU A 132 -21.41 5.39 -2.57
C LEU A 132 -20.34 5.73 -3.63
N LEU A 133 -20.44 6.89 -4.30
CA LEU A 133 -19.44 7.37 -5.25
C LEU A 133 -18.12 7.73 -4.57
N GLU A 134 -18.19 8.38 -3.41
CA GLU A 134 -17.03 8.69 -2.58
C GLU A 134 -16.31 7.41 -2.15
N GLY A 135 -17.06 6.39 -1.77
CA GLY A 135 -16.48 5.11 -1.40
C GLY A 135 -15.81 4.36 -2.53
N LYS A 136 -16.37 4.42 -3.74
CA LYS A 136 -15.72 3.89 -4.94
C LYS A 136 -14.43 4.63 -5.27
N SER A 137 -14.42 5.96 -5.13
CA SER A 137 -13.23 6.78 -5.35
C SER A 137 -12.14 6.43 -4.35
N GLU A 138 -12.48 6.38 -3.06
CA GLU A 138 -11.53 6.07 -1.98
C GLU A 138 -10.96 4.65 -2.12
N THR A 139 -11.80 3.65 -2.42
CA THR A 139 -11.36 2.29 -2.70
C THR A 139 -10.37 2.26 -3.87
N SER A 140 -10.65 3.00 -4.93
CA SER A 140 -9.76 3.08 -6.09
C SER A 140 -8.41 3.72 -5.75
N ILE A 141 -8.40 4.76 -4.91
CA ILE A 141 -7.16 5.38 -4.42
C ILE A 141 -6.35 4.41 -3.56
N LEU A 142 -6.98 3.71 -2.63
CA LEU A 142 -6.32 2.69 -1.81
C LEU A 142 -5.73 1.56 -2.66
N LEU A 143 -6.39 1.17 -3.76
CA LEU A 143 -5.85 0.21 -4.72
C LEU A 143 -4.61 0.74 -5.45
N LEU A 144 -4.55 2.03 -5.77
CA LEU A 144 -3.35 2.64 -6.37
C LEU A 144 -2.16 2.55 -5.42
N TYR A 145 -2.32 2.94 -4.16
CA TYR A 145 -1.27 2.81 -3.15
C TYR A 145 -0.89 1.35 -2.89
N SER A 146 -1.87 0.45 -2.80
CA SER A 146 -1.60 -0.98 -2.58
C SER A 146 -0.82 -1.62 -3.73
N ARG A 147 -1.02 -1.15 -4.97
CA ARG A 147 -0.21 -1.59 -6.12
C ARG A 147 1.24 -1.16 -5.99
N ILE A 148 1.50 0.05 -5.53
CA ILE A 148 2.87 0.55 -5.26
C ILE A 148 3.51 -0.29 -4.16
N LEU A 149 2.83 -0.46 -3.03
CA LEU A 149 3.29 -1.25 -1.89
C LEU A 149 3.66 -2.69 -2.30
N ASN A 150 2.83 -3.34 -3.13
CA ASN A 150 3.12 -4.70 -3.60
C ASN A 150 4.36 -4.77 -4.50
N ARG A 151 4.62 -3.74 -5.30
CA ARG A 151 5.82 -3.66 -6.15
C ARG A 151 7.07 -3.43 -5.30
N GLU A 152 7.00 -2.56 -4.31
CA GLU A 152 8.07 -2.35 -3.32
C GLU A 152 8.41 -3.64 -2.57
N ASN A 153 7.40 -4.36 -2.07
CA ASN A 153 7.59 -5.66 -1.40
C ASN A 153 8.25 -6.70 -2.31
N LYS A 154 7.95 -6.67 -3.61
CA LYS A 154 8.61 -7.57 -4.58
C LYS A 154 10.10 -7.27 -4.65
N VAL A 155 10.48 -6.00 -4.73
CA VAL A 155 11.89 -5.58 -4.75
C VAL A 155 12.61 -5.94 -3.45
N ILE A 156 11.99 -5.68 -2.29
CA ILE A 156 12.56 -6.02 -0.98
C ILE A 156 12.84 -7.53 -0.89
N ARG A 157 11.89 -8.38 -1.29
CA ARG A 157 12.08 -9.84 -1.29
C ARG A 157 13.19 -10.30 -2.23
N GLN A 158 13.33 -9.65 -3.39
CA GLN A 158 14.44 -9.95 -4.31
C GLN A 158 15.80 -9.61 -3.70
N LEU A 159 15.89 -8.51 -2.95
CA LEU A 159 17.13 -8.10 -2.28
C LEU A 159 17.43 -8.92 -1.02
N ALA A 160 16.41 -9.40 -0.31
CA ALA A 160 16.57 -10.24 0.88
C ALA A 160 17.23 -11.59 0.57
N ASN A 161 17.06 -12.11 -0.65
CA ASN A 161 17.66 -13.38 -1.08
C ASN A 161 19.19 -13.30 -1.33
N MET A 162 19.81 -12.13 -1.16
CA MET A 162 21.26 -11.94 -1.37
C MET A 162 22.01 -11.87 -0.05
N ASP A 163 22.11 -12.96 0.72
CA ASP A 163 22.57 -12.95 2.14
C ASP A 163 23.72 -11.97 2.44
N VAL A 164 24.91 -12.19 1.87
CA VAL A 164 26.13 -11.42 2.17
C VAL A 164 27.01 -11.30 0.91
N ILE A 165 27.60 -10.12 0.70
CA ILE A 165 28.63 -9.89 -0.33
C ILE A 165 29.95 -10.50 0.15
N THR A 166 30.56 -11.31 -0.70
CA THR A 166 31.88 -11.94 -0.49
C THR A 166 32.80 -11.64 -1.68
N GLU A 167 34.05 -12.07 -1.59
CA GLU A 167 35.00 -11.98 -2.73
C GLU A 167 34.51 -12.74 -3.98
N ALA A 168 33.75 -13.81 -3.78
CA ALA A 168 33.19 -14.63 -4.85
C ALA A 168 31.90 -14.05 -5.46
N THR A 169 31.34 -12.97 -4.90
CA THR A 169 30.12 -12.36 -5.42
C THR A 169 30.38 -11.76 -6.81
N PRO A 170 29.66 -12.22 -7.86
CA PRO A 170 29.91 -11.76 -9.21
C PRO A 170 29.44 -10.31 -9.42
N ILE A 171 30.06 -9.62 -10.37
CA ILE A 171 29.73 -8.22 -10.72
C ILE A 171 28.24 -8.05 -11.04
N SER A 172 27.63 -9.03 -11.70
CA SER A 172 26.20 -9.05 -12.06
C SER A 172 25.26 -8.94 -10.87
N SER A 173 25.63 -9.47 -9.69
CA SER A 173 24.82 -9.33 -8.47
C SER A 173 24.73 -7.88 -8.02
N TYR A 174 25.82 -7.11 -8.15
CA TYR A 174 25.82 -5.70 -7.77
C TYR A 174 25.00 -4.83 -8.74
N GLU A 175 25.08 -5.14 -10.04
CA GLU A 175 24.23 -4.51 -11.05
C GLU A 175 22.75 -4.78 -10.79
N GLU A 176 22.42 -6.01 -10.38
CA GLU A 176 21.07 -6.37 -9.98
C GLU A 176 20.60 -5.60 -8.74
N ILE A 177 21.45 -5.45 -7.71
CA ILE A 177 21.11 -4.64 -6.53
C ILE A 177 20.81 -3.20 -6.93
N LEU A 178 21.65 -2.58 -7.76
CA LEU A 178 21.45 -1.21 -8.23
C LEU A 178 20.21 -1.07 -9.11
N ARG A 179 19.89 -2.06 -9.94
CA ARG A 179 18.67 -2.11 -10.74
C ARG A 179 17.44 -2.16 -9.84
N ASN A 180 17.44 -3.06 -8.86
CA ASN A 180 16.37 -3.19 -7.87
C ASN A 180 16.19 -1.89 -7.06
N ALA A 181 17.28 -1.26 -6.63
CA ALA A 181 17.22 0.04 -5.97
C ALA A 181 16.65 1.15 -6.86
N GLY A 182 16.95 1.12 -8.16
CA GLY A 182 16.37 2.01 -9.16
C GLY A 182 14.86 1.81 -9.35
N GLU A 183 14.39 0.56 -9.33
CA GLU A 183 12.95 0.25 -9.39
C GLU A 183 12.22 0.71 -8.14
N PHE A 184 12.75 0.43 -6.95
CA PHE A 184 12.17 0.91 -5.68
C PHE A 184 12.01 2.43 -5.68
N ARG A 185 13.02 3.16 -6.17
CA ARG A 185 12.97 4.61 -6.33
C ARG A 185 11.82 5.09 -7.23
N LYS A 186 11.53 4.36 -8.30
CA LYS A 186 10.41 4.71 -9.20
C LYS A 186 9.09 4.60 -8.45
N TYR A 187 8.93 3.58 -7.62
CA TYR A 187 7.72 3.39 -6.81
C TYR A 187 7.54 4.47 -5.75
N MET A 188 8.61 4.89 -5.05
CA MET A 188 8.56 6.06 -4.15
C MET A 188 8.14 7.35 -4.89
N LYS A 189 8.57 7.52 -6.15
CA LYS A 189 8.14 8.67 -6.98
C LYS A 189 6.68 8.57 -7.41
N GLU A 190 6.21 7.39 -7.76
CA GLU A 190 4.80 7.12 -8.05
C GLU A 190 3.94 7.46 -6.83
N GLU A 191 4.37 7.05 -5.64
CA GLU A 191 3.73 7.38 -4.38
C GLU A 191 3.68 8.90 -4.17
N LEU A 192 4.81 9.59 -4.27
CA LEU A 192 4.87 11.04 -4.10
C LEU A 192 3.93 11.77 -5.08
N SER A 193 3.77 11.22 -6.28
CA SER A 193 2.86 11.75 -7.30
C SER A 193 1.39 11.56 -6.93
N LEU A 194 1.03 10.46 -6.26
CA LEU A 194 -0.31 10.28 -5.67
C LEU A 194 -0.54 11.24 -4.51
N LEU A 195 0.42 11.36 -3.58
CA LEU A 195 0.31 12.33 -2.47
C LEU A 195 0.14 13.76 -2.98
N ALA A 196 0.80 14.12 -4.10
CA ALA A 196 0.66 15.45 -4.69
C ALA A 196 -0.79 15.76 -5.12
N LYS A 197 -1.51 14.75 -5.64
CA LYS A 197 -2.92 14.89 -6.06
C LYS A 197 -3.87 15.03 -4.88
N GLU A 198 -3.47 14.51 -3.72
CA GLU A 198 -4.25 14.47 -2.48
C GLU A 198 -3.78 15.46 -1.42
N LYS A 199 -2.77 16.27 -1.76
CA LYS A 199 -2.29 17.33 -0.90
C LYS A 199 -3.24 18.51 -1.02
N GLY A 200 -3.73 19.01 0.11
CA GLY A 200 -4.53 20.23 0.13
C GLY A 200 -3.84 21.39 -0.59
N LYS A 201 -4.62 22.15 -1.38
CA LYS A 201 -4.23 23.51 -1.74
C LYS A 201 -4.29 24.35 -0.45
N LYS A 202 -3.42 25.34 -0.30
CA LYS A 202 -3.71 26.39 0.69
C LYS A 202 -5.08 26.94 0.29
N GLU A 203 -6.02 26.99 1.23
CA GLU A 203 -7.10 27.95 1.10
C GLU A 203 -6.41 29.32 1.03
N GLU A 204 -6.58 30.01 -0.10
CA GLU A 204 -6.10 31.38 -0.30
C GLU A 204 -6.93 32.35 0.54
#